data_AF-A0A3D9SQN7-F1
#
_entry.id   AF-A0A3D9SQN7-F1
#
_cell.length_a   1.000
_cell.length_b   1.000
_cell.length_c   1.000
_cell.angle_alpha   90.00
_cell.angle_beta   90.00
_cell.angle_gamma   90.00
#
_symmetry.space_group_name_H-M   'P 1'
#
loop_
_entity.id
_entity.type
_entity.pdbx_description
1 polymer ?
#
loop_
_entity_poly.entity_id
_entity_poly.type
_entity_poly.pdbx_seq_one_letter_code
_entity_poly.pdbx_strand_id
1 'polypeptide(L)'
;MRTETFTGGRDVFARFPGARVCGRVDGAITYLAESGGLPYLLVVEGGGAVTVLAFEDEAERARHLSGRVAAGETRPRAAGSAG
;
A
#
# COMPACT_ATOMS: atom_id res chain seq x y z
N MET A 1 -2.71 11.67 -7.99
CA MET A 1 -2.84 10.23 -7.64
C MET A 1 -4.00 9.57 -8.40
N ARG A 2 -3.75 8.42 -9.03
CA ARG A 2 -4.80 7.54 -9.60
C ARG A 2 -4.78 6.18 -8.89
N THR A 3 -5.94 5.57 -8.70
CA THR A 3 -6.08 4.29 -7.99
C THR A 3 -6.85 3.30 -8.85
N GLU A 4 -6.31 2.10 -8.99
CA GLU A 4 -6.92 0.98 -9.72
C GLU A 4 -6.88 -0.28 -8.85
N THR A 5 -7.96 -1.07 -8.86
CA THR A 5 -8.03 -2.33 -8.11
C THR A 5 -8.23 -3.49 -9.07
N PHE A 6 -7.42 -4.53 -8.89
CA PHE A 6 -7.41 -5.74 -9.70
C PHE A 6 -7.73 -6.96 -8.83
N THR A 7 -8.48 -7.91 -9.38
CA THR A 7 -8.70 -9.23 -8.79
C THR A 7 -7.82 -10.26 -9.51
N GLY A 8 -7.05 -11.07 -8.77
CA GLY A 8 -6.14 -12.07 -9.35
C GLY A 8 -4.67 -11.63 -9.43
N GLY A 9 -4.11 -11.15 -8.32
CA GLY A 9 -2.86 -10.39 -8.20
C GLY A 9 -1.55 -10.90 -8.83
N ARG A 10 -1.51 -12.07 -9.47
CA ARG A 10 -0.29 -12.57 -10.15
C ARG A 10 0.07 -11.77 -11.39
N ASP A 11 -0.91 -11.32 -12.17
CA ASP A 11 -0.65 -10.57 -13.42
C ASP A 11 -0.17 -9.14 -13.18
N VAL A 12 -0.49 -8.57 -12.01
CA VAL A 12 -0.11 -7.18 -11.68
C VAL A 12 1.40 -7.05 -11.53
N PHE A 13 2.06 -8.00 -10.87
CA PHE A 13 3.51 -7.95 -10.66
C PHE A 13 4.33 -8.07 -11.96
N ALA A 14 3.78 -8.70 -13.00
CA ALA A 14 4.43 -8.75 -14.31
C ALA A 14 4.58 -7.35 -14.95
N ARG A 15 3.73 -6.38 -14.57
CA ARG A 15 3.79 -4.99 -15.04
C ARG A 15 4.79 -4.12 -14.26
N PHE A 16 5.30 -4.62 -13.14
CA PHE A 16 6.18 -3.88 -12.23
C PHE A 16 7.44 -4.70 -11.90
N PRO A 17 8.30 -4.96 -12.89
CA PRO A 17 9.57 -5.63 -12.66
C PRO A 17 10.43 -4.77 -11.72
N GLY A 18 10.74 -5.30 -10.53
CA GLY A 18 11.48 -4.56 -9.48
C GLY A 18 10.62 -4.05 -8.33
N ALA A 19 9.33 -4.37 -8.28
CA ALA A 19 8.50 -4.11 -7.11
C ALA A 19 9.13 -4.69 -5.84
N ARG A 20 9.33 -3.86 -4.81
CA ARG A 20 9.98 -4.22 -3.54
C ARG A 20 9.02 -4.07 -2.37
N VAL A 21 9.02 -5.03 -1.46
CA VAL A 21 8.20 -4.95 -0.23
C VAL A 21 8.66 -3.78 0.62
N CYS A 22 7.73 -2.95 1.08
CA CYS A 22 7.99 -1.84 2.01
C CYS A 22 7.22 -1.94 3.33
N GLY A 23 6.19 -2.80 3.41
CA GLY A 23 5.42 -2.97 4.64
C GLY A 23 4.51 -4.19 4.61
N ARG A 24 4.13 -4.66 5.80
CA ARG A 24 3.12 -5.72 6.00
C ARG A 24 2.26 -5.34 7.20
N VAL A 25 0.94 -5.25 7.01
CA VAL A 25 -0.03 -4.89 8.06
C VAL A 25 -1.32 -5.67 7.82
N ASP A 26 -1.87 -6.30 8.86
CA ASP A 26 -3.19 -6.97 8.85
C ASP A 26 -3.47 -7.87 7.64
N GLY A 27 -2.46 -8.65 7.22
CA GLY A 27 -2.60 -9.56 6.05
C GLY A 27 -2.51 -8.87 4.69
N ALA A 28 -2.24 -7.56 4.66
CA ALA A 28 -1.88 -6.82 3.47
C ALA A 28 -0.36 -6.63 3.37
N ILE A 29 0.18 -6.76 2.16
CA ILE A 29 1.58 -6.48 1.83
C ILE A 29 1.64 -5.27 0.92
N THR A 30 2.44 -4.28 1.31
CA THR A 30 2.67 -3.08 0.51
C THR A 30 4.00 -3.18 -0.23
N TYR A 31 4.00 -2.82 -1.52
CA TYR A 31 5.16 -2.79 -2.38
C TYR A 31 5.35 -1.40 -2.98
N LEU A 32 6.61 -0.95 -3.06
CA LEU A 32 7.02 0.18 -3.87
C LEU A 32 7.42 -0.33 -5.26
N ALA A 33 6.97 0.35 -6.29
CA ALA A 33 7.37 0.05 -7.66
C ALA A 33 7.58 1.34 -8.46
N GLU A 34 8.25 1.20 -9.60
CA GLU A 34 8.43 2.24 -10.60
C GLU A 34 8.14 1.64 -11.97
N SER A 35 7.42 2.37 -12.81
CA SER A 35 7.13 1.94 -14.18
C SER A 35 7.00 3.18 -15.07
N GLY A 36 7.70 3.18 -16.22
CA GLY A 36 7.72 4.34 -17.12
C GLY A 36 8.20 5.65 -16.48
N GLY A 37 9.05 5.58 -15.44
CA GLY A 37 9.53 6.75 -14.70
C GLY A 37 8.56 7.31 -13.66
N LEU A 38 7.38 6.69 -13.50
CA LEU A 38 6.39 7.09 -12.50
C LEU A 38 6.46 6.20 -11.25
N PRO A 39 6.28 6.78 -10.05
CA PRO A 39 6.24 6.02 -8.81
C PRO A 39 4.88 5.38 -8.56
N TYR A 40 4.90 4.13 -8.10
CA TYR A 40 3.72 3.35 -7.77
C TYR A 40 3.80 2.77 -6.35
N LEU A 41 2.62 2.52 -5.78
CA LEU A 41 2.42 1.73 -4.56
C LEU A 41 1.42 0.60 -4.86
N LEU A 42 1.77 -0.63 -4.53
CA LEU A 42 0.87 -1.77 -4.65
C LEU A 42 0.51 -2.27 -3.26
N VAL A 43 -0.78 -2.48 -3.01
CA VAL A 43 -1.28 -3.09 -1.77
C VAL A 43 -1.93 -4.40 -2.15
N VAL A 44 -1.33 -5.51 -1.71
CA VAL A 44 -1.86 -6.86 -1.92
C VAL A 44 -2.52 -7.34 -0.65
N GLU A 45 -3.82 -7.59 -0.71
CA GLU A 45 -4.58 -8.12 0.43
C GLU A 45 -4.57 -9.65 0.44
N GLY A 46 -4.78 -10.27 1.61
CA GLY A 46 -4.73 -11.73 1.81
C GLY A 46 -5.69 -12.56 0.93
N GLY A 47 -6.64 -11.92 0.25
CA GLY A 47 -7.53 -12.54 -0.74
C GLY A 47 -7.05 -12.45 -2.20
N GLY A 48 -5.86 -11.92 -2.47
CA GLY A 48 -5.31 -11.75 -3.82
C GLY A 48 -5.85 -10.55 -4.59
N ALA A 49 -6.60 -9.67 -3.94
CA ALA A 49 -6.93 -8.34 -4.44
C ALA A 49 -5.68 -7.46 -4.39
N VAL A 50 -5.46 -6.67 -5.45
CA VAL A 50 -4.32 -5.76 -5.55
C VAL A 50 -4.83 -4.37 -5.88
N THR A 51 -4.57 -3.42 -5.00
CA THR A 51 -4.77 -2.00 -5.27
C THR A 51 -3.45 -1.39 -5.73
N VAL A 52 -3.46 -0.76 -6.90
CA VAL A 52 -2.33 -0.03 -7.48
C VAL A 52 -2.62 1.45 -7.40
N LEU A 53 -1.71 2.20 -6.79
CA LEU A 53 -1.74 3.66 -6.73
C LEU A 53 -0.61 4.20 -7.58
N ALA A 54 -0.96 5.00 -8.59
CA ALA A 54 -0.02 5.74 -9.41
C ALA A 54 0.10 7.17 -8.90
N PHE A 55 1.34 7.62 -8.73
CA PHE A 55 1.67 8.97 -8.30
C PHE A 55 2.28 9.76 -9.45
N GLU A 56 2.08 11.08 -9.43
CA GLU A 56 2.68 12.00 -10.39
C GLU A 56 4.19 12.09 -10.21
N ASP A 57 4.64 12.12 -8.95
CA ASP A 57 6.05 12.20 -8.57
C ASP A 57 6.34 11.55 -7.21
N GLU A 58 7.62 11.45 -6.87
CA GLU A 58 8.06 10.83 -5.61
C GLU A 58 7.62 11.63 -4.38
N ALA A 59 7.45 12.95 -4.50
CA ALA A 59 7.00 13.78 -3.41
C ALA A 59 5.52 13.52 -3.08
N GLU A 60 4.67 13.27 -4.08
CA GLU A 60 3.29 12.83 -3.91
C GLU A 60 3.25 11.46 -3.21
N ARG A 61 4.07 10.50 -3.64
CA ARG A 61 4.20 9.18 -2.99
C ARG A 61 4.63 9.31 -1.52
N ALA A 62 5.65 10.13 -1.25
CA ALA A 62 6.15 10.35 0.11
C ALA A 62 5.09 10.99 1.02
N ARG A 63 4.34 12.00 0.52
CA ARG A 63 3.22 12.61 1.27
C ARG A 63 2.14 11.58 1.61
N HIS A 64 1.80 10.71 0.66
CA HIS A 64 0.82 9.65 0.90
C HIS A 64 1.29 8.67 1.98
N LEU A 65 2.54 8.24 1.94
CA LEU A 65 3.12 7.35 2.94
C LEU A 65 3.16 7.99 4.33
N SER A 66 3.60 9.24 4.42
CA SER A 66 3.64 10.00 5.69
C SER A 66 2.24 10.21 6.28
N GLY A 67 1.22 10.45 5.45
CA GLY A 67 -0.17 10.56 5.89
C GLY A 67 -0.74 9.25 6.44
N ARG A 68 -0.30 8.09 5.94
CA ARG A 68 -0.72 6.78 6.46
C ARG A 68 -0.05 6.40 7.77
N VAL A 69 1.19 6.84 8.01
CA VAL A 69 1.84 6.70 9.31
C VAL A 69 1.06 7.49 10.38
N ALA A 70 0.56 8.69 10.04
CA ALA A 70 -0.27 9.48 10.95
C ALA A 70 -1.67 8.86 11.20
N ALA A 71 -2.27 8.20 10.20
CA ALA A 71 -3.56 7.51 10.35
C ALA A 71 -3.45 6.10 10.98
N GLY A 72 -2.22 5.60 11.18
CA GLY A 72 -1.93 4.29 11.78
C GLY A 72 -1.92 4.28 13.32
N GLU A 73 -2.19 5.40 13.99
CA GLU A 73 -2.02 5.53 15.44
C GLU A 73 -3.23 6.19 16.12
N THR A 74 -4.39 5.53 16.09
CA THR A 74 -5.37 5.62 17.19
C THR A 74 -6.34 4.44 17.15
N ARG A 75 -5.85 3.25 17.54
CA ARG A 75 -6.75 2.29 18.20
C ARG A 75 -6.77 2.70 19.67
N PRO A 76 -7.89 3.17 20.25
CA PRO A 76 -7.98 3.28 21.69
C PRO A 76 -7.77 1.87 22.25
N ARG A 77 -6.69 1.68 23.00
CA ARG A 77 -6.50 0.51 23.85
C ARG A 77 -7.67 0.55 24.83
N ALA A 78 -8.71 -0.24 24.56
CA ALA A 78 -9.84 -0.39 25.44
C ALA A 78 -9.27 -0.71 26.83
N ALA A 79 -9.46 0.22 27.76
CA ALA A 79 -9.13 0.01 29.15
C ALA A 79 -9.96 -1.18 29.61
N GLY A 80 -9.28 -2.29 29.92
CA GLY A 80 -9.89 -3.38 30.65
C GLY A 80 -10.25 -2.85 32.02
N SER A 81 -11.51 -2.48 32.22
CA SER A 81 -12.12 -2.34 33.53
C SER A 81 -12.32 -3.75 34.09
N ALA A 82 -11.35 -4.22 34.88
CA ALA A 82 -11.59 -5.28 35.84
C ALA A 82 -12.32 -4.65 37.03
N GLY A 83 -13.57 -5.03 37.22
CA GLY A 83 -14.37 -4.83 38.42
C GLY A 83 -14.81 -6.18 38.95
#